data_AF-X1JIM2-F1
#
_entry.id   AF-X1JIM2-F1
#
_cell.length_a   1.000
_cell.length_b   1.000
_cell.length_c   1.000
_cell.angle_alpha   90.00
_cell.angle_beta   90.00
_cell.angle_gamma   90.00
#
_symmetry.space_group_name_H-M   'P 1'
#
loop_
_entity.id
_entity.type
_entity.pdbx_description
1 polymer ?
#
loop_
_entity_poly.entity_id
_entity_poly.type
_entity_poly.pdbx_seq_one_letter_code
_entity_poly.pdbx_strand_id
1 'polypeptide(L)' 'MTLEGKVKYIKVVLNLPLKQSFAYKVPAEVSSRVKIGGKVLVPFKRKILSGFVVDQIEREQS' A
#
# COMPACT_ATOMS: atom_id res chain seq x y z
N MET A 1 -12.82 14.40 11.06
CA MET A 1 -12.23 15.19 9.95
C MET A 1 -12.02 14.24 8.79
N THR A 2 -13.06 14.07 7.98
CA THR A 2 -13.10 13.10 6.88
C THR A 2 -12.65 13.84 5.62
N LEU A 3 -11.40 13.65 5.21
CA LEU A 3 -10.90 14.27 3.97
C LEU A 3 -11.48 13.51 2.78
N GLU A 4 -12.23 14.27 1.97
CA GLU A 4 -12.84 13.84 0.72
C GLU A 4 -11.83 13.24 -0.28
N GLY A 5 -12.25 12.14 -0.90
CA GLY A 5 -12.20 12.02 -2.37
C GLY A 5 -11.07 11.23 -3.02
N LYS A 6 -9.91 11.04 -2.40
CA LYS A 6 -8.80 10.28 -3.03
C LYS A 6 -8.41 9.04 -2.25
N VAL A 7 -8.80 7.88 -2.78
CA VAL A 7 -8.34 6.59 -2.25
C VAL A 7 -7.04 6.22 -2.94
N LYS A 8 -5.95 6.28 -2.17
CA LYS A 8 -4.64 5.83 -2.62
C LYS A 8 -4.46 4.36 -2.32
N TYR A 9 -4.00 3.61 -3.30
CA TYR A 9 -3.59 2.22 -3.18
C TYR A 9 -2.10 2.09 -3.49
N ILE A 10 -1.46 1.10 -2.89
CA ILE A 10 -0.06 0.77 -3.15
C ILE A 10 0.05 -0.70 -3.52
N LYS A 11 0.93 -1.04 -4.46
CA LYS A 11 1.33 -2.43 -4.69
C LYS A 11 2.58 -2.72 -3.87
N VAL A 12 2.52 -3.79 -3.09
CA VAL A 12 3.60 -4.23 -2.23
C VAL A 12 4.00 -5.65 -2.62
N VAL A 13 5.29 -5.88 -2.83
CA VAL A 13 5.86 -7.22 -2.97
C VAL A 13 6.31 -7.67 -1.59
N LEU A 14 5.81 -8.83 -1.18
CA LEU A 14 6.14 -9.44 0.12
C LEU A 14 7.35 -10.36 -0.05
N ASN A 15 8.11 -10.54 1.03
CA ASN A 15 9.19 -11.53 1.06
C ASN A 15 8.63 -12.96 1.18
N LEU A 16 7.95 -13.40 0.13
CA LEU A 16 7.34 -14.72 -0.04
C LEU A 16 7.82 -15.29 -1.39
N PRO A 17 7.86 -16.62 -1.56
CA PRO A 17 8.21 -17.26 -2.84
C PRO A 17 7.06 -17.15 -3.86
N LEU A 18 6.54 -15.93 -4.07
CA LEU A 18 5.42 -15.62 -4.96
C LEU A 18 5.84 -14.52 -5.93
N LYS A 19 5.59 -14.73 -7.22
CA LYS A 19 5.90 -13.75 -8.28
C LYS A 19 4.72 -12.79 -8.51
N GLN A 20 4.18 -12.22 -7.44
CA GLN A 20 3.04 -11.29 -7.51
C GLN A 20 3.15 -10.17 -6.47
N SER A 21 2.50 -9.06 -6.77
CA SER A 21 2.33 -7.93 -5.83
C SER A 21 0.92 -7.92 -5.26
N PHE A 22 0.76 -7.36 -4.06
CA PHE A 22 -0.51 -7.23 -3.36
C PHE A 22 -0.90 -5.75 -3.23
N ALA A 23 -2.16 -5.42 -3.50
CA ALA A 23 -2.66 -4.06 -3.40
C ALA A 23 -3.22 -3.76 -2.01
N TYR A 24 -2.84 -2.63 -1.44
CA TYR A 24 -3.30 -2.18 -0.12
C TYR A 24 -3.86 -0.77 -0.19
N LYS A 25 -4.98 -0.53 0.49
CA LYS A 25 -5.53 0.82 0.68
C LYS A 25 -4.66 1.57 1.69
N VAL A 26 -4.27 2.79 1.34
CA VAL A 26 -3.45 3.65 2.20
C VAL A 26 -4.34 4.68 2.88
N PRO A 27 -4.32 4.77 4.22
CA PRO A 27 -4.97 5.86 4.94
C PRO A 27 -4.37 7.21 4.55
N ALA A 28 -5.20 8.25 4.47
CA ALA A 28 -4.76 9.59 4.07
C ALA A 28 -3.63 10.14 4.95
N GLU A 29 -3.68 9.83 6.25
CA GLU A 29 -2.70 10.26 7.27
C GLU A 29 -1.26 9.82 6.97
N VAL A 30 -1.08 8.66 6.32
CA VAL A 30 0.24 8.08 6.02
C VAL A 30 0.59 8.15 4.54
N SER A 31 -0.33 8.62 3.69
CA SER A 31 -0.17 8.71 2.24
C SER A 31 1.09 9.47 1.83
N SER A 32 1.40 10.58 2.50
CA SER A 32 2.58 11.42 2.24
C SER A 32 3.91 10.73 2.56
N ARG A 33 3.90 9.66 3.36
CA ARG A 33 5.11 8.92 3.76
C ARG A 33 5.43 7.75 2.82
N VAL A 34 4.49 7.33 1.97
CA VAL A 34 4.68 6.20 1.07
C VAL A 34 5.54 6.60 -0.12
N LYS A 35 6.63 5.85 -0.35
CA LYS A 35 7.52 6.00 -1.51
C LYS A 35 7.76 4.65 -2.18
N ILE A 36 7.91 4.65 -3.50
CA ILE A 36 8.35 3.47 -4.25
C ILE A 36 9.75 3.06 -3.78
N GLY A 37 10.00 1.76 -3.64
CA GLY A 37 11.20 1.20 -3.02
C GLY A 37 11.20 1.25 -1.49
N GLY A 38 10.22 1.89 -0.87
CA GLY A 38 10.09 1.97 0.58
C GLY A 38 9.72 0.63 1.21
N LYS A 39 10.38 0.28 2.31
CA LYS A 39 10.00 -0.88 3.14
C LYS A 39 8.76 -0.52 3.96
N VAL A 40 7.75 -1.37 3.89
CA VAL A 40 6.47 -1.19 4.60
C VAL A 40 6.12 -2.45 5.37
N LEU A 41 5.41 -2.27 6.49
CA LEU A 41 4.77 -3.36 7.21
C LEU A 41 3.30 -3.39 6.80
N VAL A 42 2.85 -4.54 6.30
CA VAL A 42 1.47 -4.71 5.85
C VAL A 42 0.86 -5.96 6.46
N PRO A 43 -0.44 -5.94 6.75
CA PRO A 43 -1.14 -7.13 7.18
C PRO A 43 -1.24 -8.13 6.02
N PHE A 44 -0.95 -9.39 6.31
CA PHE A 44 -1.13 -10.51 5.39
C PHE A 44 -1.78 -11.67 6.14
N LYS A 45 -3.10 -11.82 5.97
CA LYS A 45 -3.95 -12.71 6.77
C LYS A 45 -3.82 -12.38 8.27
N ARG A 46 -3.35 -13.33 9.07
CA ARG A 46 -3.19 -13.22 10.54
C ARG A 46 -1.79 -12.76 10.97
N LYS A 47 -0.95 -12.31 10.04
CA LYS A 47 0.43 -11.91 10.30
C LYS A 47 0.69 -10.51 9.75
N ILE A 48 1.70 -9.84 10.29
CA ILE A 48 2.26 -8.62 9.69
C ILE A 48 3.55 -9.04 9.00
N LEU A 49 3.69 -8.70 7.72
CA LEU A 49 4.89 -8.99 6.93
C LEU A 49 5.53 -7.70 6.45
N SER A 50 6.85 -7.72 6.30
CA SER A 50 7.55 -6.66 5.59
C SER A 50 7.50 -6.90 4.09
N GLY A 51 7.28 -5.84 3.34
CA GLY A 51 7.42 -5.83 1.89
C GLY A 51 7.96 -4.49 1.40
N PHE A 52 8.07 -4.39 0.09
CA PHE A 52 8.52 -3.17 -0.59
C PHE A 52 7.45 -2.66 -1.53
N VAL A 53 7.25 -1.35 -1.51
CA VAL A 53 6.32 -0.68 -2.43
C VAL A 53 6.93 -0.68 -3.83
N VAL A 54 6.20 -1.22 -4.80
CA VAL A 54 6.64 -1.27 -6.20
C VAL A 54 5.82 -0.35 -7.10
N ASP A 55 4.63 0.07 -6.67
CA ASP A 55 3.73 0.90 -7.47
C ASP A 55 2.75 1.67 -6.56
N GLN A 56 2.22 2.77 -7.08
CA GLN A 56 1.18 3.58 -6.43
C GLN A 56 0.02 3.81 -7.41
N ILE A 57 -1.19 3.51 -6.97
CA ILE A 57 -2.41 3.69 -7.75
C ILE A 57 -3.27 4.72 -7.03
N GLU A 58 -3.57 5.83 -7.69
CA GLU A 58 -4.57 6.79 -7.21
C GLU A 58 -5.85 6.56 -8.00
N ARG A 59 -6.95 6.31 -7.28
CA ARG A 59 -8.28 6.28 -7.90
C ARG A 59 -9.06 7.51 -7.45
N GLU A 60 -9.42 8.33 -8.43
CA GLU A 60 -10.41 9.39 -8.27
C GLU A 60 -11.78 8.73 -8.33
N GLN A 61 -12.55 8.86 -7.25
CA GLN A 61 -13.93 8.41 -7.23
C GLN A 61 -14.76 9.59 -7.76
N SER A 62 -15.09 9.53 -9.06
CA SER A 62 -16.04 10.44 -9.73
C SER A 62 -17.47 10.20 -9.29
#